data_AF-A0A6C0K926-F1
#
_entry.id   AF-A0A6C0K926-F1
#
_cell.length_a   1.000
_cell.length_b   1.000
_cell.length_c   1.000
_cell.angle_alpha   90.00
_cell.angle_beta   90.00
_cell.angle_gamma   90.00
#
_symmetry.space_group_name_H-M   'P 1'
#
loop_
_entity.id
_entity.type
_entity.pdbx_description
1 polymer ?
#
loop_
_entity_poly.entity_id
_entity_poly.type
_entity_poly.pdbx_seq_one_letter_code
_entity_poly.pdbx_strand_id
1 'polypeptide(L)'
;MANTQIDLTNFASLVQGWVRSDMAVANFNREATKVRKERDLYEQQILRILKNANHEKAVIQISGGKLVVADDKTTQPLTFTSLEEMLHSYFMAAGRRDETKEIVKYIKDNRTVEHGLKLKRVIG
;
A
#
# COMPACT_ATOMS: atom_id res chain seq x y z
N MET A 1 34.88 10.28 29.71
CA MET A 1 33.92 9.75 28.72
C MET A 1 33.74 8.27 28.99
N ALA A 2 32.53 7.81 29.32
CA ALA A 2 32.31 6.41 29.64
C ALA A 2 32.43 5.58 28.36
N ASN A 3 33.42 4.67 28.33
CA ASN A 3 33.59 3.70 27.27
C ASN A 3 32.52 2.64 27.43
N THR A 4 31.37 2.79 26.78
CA THR A 4 30.30 1.79 26.84
C THR A 4 30.73 0.58 26.04
N GLN A 5 31.24 -0.43 26.73
CA GLN A 5 31.57 -1.72 26.16
C GLN A 5 30.29 -2.38 25.63
N ILE A 6 30.30 -2.76 24.35
CA ILE A 6 29.18 -3.47 23.74
C ILE A 6 29.15 -4.89 24.31
N ASP A 7 28.02 -5.27 24.91
CA ASP A 7 27.74 -6.67 25.21
C ASP A 7 27.50 -7.43 23.89
N LEU A 8 28.54 -8.12 23.42
CA LEU A 8 28.55 -8.83 22.15
C LEU A 8 27.51 -9.97 22.11
N THR A 9 27.18 -10.58 23.25
CA THR A 9 26.20 -11.66 23.32
C THR A 9 24.79 -11.12 23.08
N ASN A 10 24.43 -10.06 23.80
CA ASN A 10 23.14 -9.41 23.60
C ASN A 10 23.04 -8.84 22.17
N PHE A 11 24.08 -8.16 21.69
CA PHE A 11 24.11 -7.61 20.33
C PHE A 11 23.91 -8.70 19.26
N ALA A 12 24.62 -9.83 19.35
CA ALA A 12 24.46 -10.94 18.42
C ALA A 12 23.02 -11.49 18.42
N SER A 13 22.38 -11.60 19.60
CA SER A 13 20.99 -12.05 19.71
C SER A 13 20.00 -11.09 19.02
N LEU A 14 20.22 -9.78 19.14
CA LEU A 14 19.40 -8.74 18.50
C LEU A 14 19.56 -8.79 16.98
N VAL A 15 20.78 -8.92 16.47
CA VAL A 15 21.05 -9.04 15.03
C VAL A 15 20.39 -10.31 14.47
N GLN A 16 20.55 -11.45 15.12
CA GLN A 16 19.90 -12.70 14.70
C GLN A 16 18.38 -12.60 14.72
N GLY A 17 17.82 -12.00 15.78
CA GLY A 17 16.39 -11.73 15.89
C GLY A 17 15.89 -10.88 14.73
N TRP A 18 16.57 -9.77 14.45
CA TRP A 18 16.23 -8.87 13.34
C TRP A 18 16.26 -9.58 11.99
N VAL A 19 17.31 -10.36 11.69
CA VAL A 19 17.43 -11.10 10.42
C VAL A 19 16.33 -12.15 10.28
N ARG A 20 16.05 -12.92 11.32
CA ARG A 20 14.97 -13.93 11.30
C ARG A 20 13.61 -13.27 11.04
N SER A 21 13.34 -12.15 11.71
CA SER A 21 12.10 -11.39 11.53
C SER A 21 11.99 -10.79 10.12
N ASP A 22 13.05 -10.19 9.58
CA ASP A 22 13.06 -9.66 8.20
C ASP A 22 12.76 -10.76 7.17
N MET A 23 13.36 -11.93 7.34
CA MET A 23 13.09 -13.10 6.49
C MET A 23 11.65 -13.60 6.61
N ALA A 24 11.11 -13.69 7.83
CA ALA A 24 9.74 -14.10 8.05
C ALA A 24 8.74 -13.12 7.42
N VAL A 25 8.94 -11.81 7.61
CA VAL A 25 8.12 -10.77 6.97
C VAL A 25 8.17 -10.88 5.44
N ALA A 26 9.36 -11.08 4.86
CA ALA A 26 9.50 -11.25 3.42
C ALA A 26 8.71 -12.47 2.91
N ASN A 27 8.75 -13.60 3.64
CA ASN A 27 8.03 -14.81 3.28
C ASN A 27 6.51 -14.64 3.42
N PHE A 28 6.04 -14.07 4.52
CA PHE A 28 4.61 -13.78 4.70
C PHE A 28 4.07 -12.84 3.64
N ASN A 29 4.84 -11.81 3.25
CA ASN A 29 4.43 -10.90 2.18
C ASN A 29 4.33 -11.61 0.83
N ARG A 30 5.26 -12.51 0.51
CA ARG A 30 5.19 -13.34 -0.72
C ARG A 30 3.95 -14.23 -0.70
N GLU A 31 3.72 -14.95 0.39
CA GLU A 31 2.57 -15.86 0.49
C GLU A 31 1.24 -15.09 0.48
N ALA A 32 1.15 -13.98 1.22
CA ALA A 32 -0.02 -13.11 1.19
C ALA A 32 -0.29 -12.57 -0.23
N THR A 33 0.76 -12.21 -0.98
CA THR A 33 0.62 -11.78 -2.38
C THR A 33 0.08 -12.90 -3.26
N LYS A 34 0.58 -14.13 -3.10
CA LYS A 34 0.13 -15.30 -3.83
C LYS A 34 -1.35 -15.62 -3.54
N VAL A 35 -1.71 -15.72 -2.27
CA VAL A 35 -3.09 -16.02 -1.84
C VAL A 35 -4.06 -14.93 -2.25
N ARG A 36 -3.67 -13.65 -2.21
CA ARG A 36 -4.51 -12.55 -2.75
C ARG A 36 -4.77 -12.73 -4.24
N LYS A 37 -3.73 -13.00 -5.05
CA LYS A 37 -3.91 -13.23 -6.49
C LYS A 37 -4.83 -14.40 -6.79
N GLU A 38 -4.69 -15.49 -6.05
CA GLU A 38 -5.54 -16.68 -6.18
C GLU A 38 -7.00 -16.38 -5.81
N ARG A 39 -7.23 -15.70 -4.68
CA ARG A 39 -8.55 -15.20 -4.29
C ARG A 39 -9.17 -14.31 -5.36
N ASP A 40 -8.41 -13.34 -5.88
CA ASP A 40 -8.90 -12.39 -6.88
C ASP A 40 -9.25 -13.11 -8.20
N LEU A 41 -8.51 -14.15 -8.57
CA LEU A 41 -8.83 -15.00 -9.72
C LEU A 41 -10.17 -15.72 -9.52
N TYR A 42 -10.41 -16.31 -8.35
CA TYR A 42 -11.70 -16.94 -8.04
C TYR A 42 -12.84 -15.93 -8.04
N GLU A 43 -12.65 -14.76 -7.45
CA GLU A 43 -13.64 -13.69 -7.43
C GLU A 43 -14.03 -13.26 -8.84
N GLN A 44 -13.06 -13.06 -9.74
CA GLN A 44 -13.33 -12.71 -11.15
C GLN A 44 -14.14 -13.80 -11.87
N GLN A 45 -13.86 -15.07 -11.60
CA GLN A 45 -14.61 -16.18 -12.20
C GLN A 45 -16.05 -16.23 -11.67
N ILE A 46 -16.23 -16.08 -10.35
CA ILE A 46 -17.54 -16.04 -9.71
C ILE A 46 -18.38 -14.88 -10.26
N LEU A 47 -17.82 -13.67 -10.28
CA LEU A 47 -18.50 -12.49 -10.81
C LEU A 47 -18.87 -12.65 -12.29
N ARG A 48 -18.00 -13.28 -13.10
CA ARG A 48 -18.31 -13.58 -14.51
C ARG A 48 -19.49 -14.54 -14.65
N ILE A 49 -19.54 -15.61 -13.85
CA ILE A 49 -20.64 -16.58 -13.86
C ILE A 49 -21.95 -15.89 -13.46
N LEU A 50 -21.93 -15.12 -12.37
CA LEU A 50 -23.11 -14.39 -11.89
C LEU A 50 -23.60 -13.36 -12.91
N LYS A 51 -22.69 -12.62 -13.54
CA LYS A 51 -23.01 -11.66 -14.60
C LYS A 51 -23.66 -12.34 -15.81
N ASN A 52 -23.09 -13.45 -16.29
CA ASN A 52 -23.65 -14.20 -17.41
C ASN A 52 -25.05 -14.78 -17.12
N ALA A 53 -25.37 -14.97 -15.84
CA ALA A 53 -26.68 -15.42 -15.37
C ALA A 53 -27.62 -14.26 -14.93
N ASN A 54 -27.25 -12.99 -15.17
CA ASN A 54 -28.00 -11.81 -14.74
C ASN A 54 -28.26 -11.72 -13.21
N HIS A 55 -27.32 -12.22 -12.40
CA HIS A 55 -27.39 -12.25 -10.94
C HIS A 55 -26.42 -11.26 -10.28
N GLU A 56 -26.36 -10.02 -10.76
CA GLU A 56 -25.44 -8.98 -10.25
C GLU A 56 -25.74 -8.49 -8.82
N LYS A 57 -26.83 -8.97 -8.20
CA LYS A 57 -27.21 -8.70 -6.80
C LYS A 57 -27.27 -9.98 -5.97
N ALA A 58 -26.56 -11.02 -6.38
CA ALA A 58 -26.59 -12.32 -5.70
C ALA A 58 -26.07 -12.23 -4.25
N VAL A 59 -26.66 -13.09 -3.41
CA VAL A 59 -26.20 -13.38 -2.06
C VAL A 59 -25.88 -14.87 -1.99
N ILE A 60 -24.63 -15.21 -1.71
CA ILE A 60 -24.15 -16.60 -1.63
C ILE A 60 -23.95 -16.96 -0.16
N GLN A 61 -24.63 -17.97 0.33
CA GLN A 61 -24.45 -18.47 1.70
C GLN A 61 -23.21 -19.36 1.78
N ILE A 62 -22.40 -19.18 2.81
CA ILE A 62 -21.21 -19.99 3.10
C ILE A 62 -21.19 -20.36 4.59
N SER A 63 -20.35 -21.34 4.95
CA SER A 63 -20.11 -21.62 6.37
C SER A 63 -19.55 -20.37 7.06
N GLY A 64 -20.24 -19.88 8.08
CA GLY A 64 -19.85 -18.68 8.83
C GLY A 64 -20.29 -17.34 8.25
N GLY A 65 -21.10 -17.29 7.17
CA GLY A 65 -21.64 -16.02 6.69
C GLY A 65 -22.20 -16.05 5.27
N LYS A 66 -22.14 -14.89 4.61
CA LYS A 66 -22.60 -14.71 3.22
C LYS A 66 -21.64 -13.82 2.43
N LEU A 67 -21.53 -14.10 1.14
CA LEU A 67 -20.91 -13.21 0.15
C LEU A 67 -22.01 -12.44 -0.57
N VAL A 68 -21.79 -11.16 -0.80
CA VAL A 68 -22.74 -10.28 -1.50
C VAL A 68 -21.99 -9.60 -2.63
N VAL A 69 -22.58 -9.57 -3.82
CA VAL A 69 -22.06 -8.72 -4.90
C VAL A 69 -22.31 -7.27 -4.51
N ALA A 70 -21.24 -6.52 -4.33
CA ALA A 70 -21.28 -5.12 -3.92
C ALA A 70 -20.42 -4.28 -4.87
N ASP A 71 -20.83 -3.02 -5.08
CA ASP A 71 -20.01 -2.04 -5.75
C ASP A 71 -18.83 -1.65 -4.84
N ASP A 72 -17.62 -2.00 -5.25
CA ASP A 72 -16.42 -1.49 -4.60
C ASP A 72 -16.00 -0.17 -5.23
N LYS A 73 -16.02 0.89 -4.42
CA LYS A 73 -15.48 2.20 -4.79
C LYS A 73 -14.11 2.34 -4.16
N THR A 74 -13.07 1.96 -4.90
CA THR A 74 -11.70 2.23 -4.47
C THR A 74 -11.30 3.65 -4.83
N THR A 75 -11.13 4.52 -3.84
CA THR A 75 -10.51 5.83 -4.03
C THR A 75 -9.00 5.65 -4.11
N GLN A 76 -8.40 6.01 -5.25
CA GLN A 76 -6.95 5.96 -5.40
C GLN A 76 -6.27 6.94 -4.43
N PRO A 77 -5.11 6.59 -3.85
CA PRO A 77 -4.36 7.51 -3.01
C PRO A 77 -4.04 8.81 -3.76
N LEU A 78 -4.14 9.93 -3.06
CA LEU A 78 -3.76 11.22 -3.63
C LEU A 78 -2.24 11.28 -3.80
N THR A 79 -1.77 11.06 -5.02
CA THR A 79 -0.37 11.22 -5.41
C THR A 79 -0.08 12.66 -5.82
N PHE A 80 1.19 13.07 -5.77
CA PHE A 80 1.58 14.38 -6.30
C PHE A 80 1.25 14.52 -7.79
N THR A 81 1.39 13.44 -8.57
CA THR A 81 1.01 13.43 -10.00
C THR A 81 -0.48 13.69 -10.17
N SER A 82 -1.34 12.94 -9.47
CA SER A 82 -2.78 13.15 -9.55
C SER A 82 -3.19 14.53 -9.01
N LEU A 83 -2.53 15.01 -7.95
CA LEU A 83 -2.79 16.34 -7.40
C LEU A 83 -2.45 17.44 -8.42
N GLU A 84 -1.31 17.31 -9.08
CA GLU A 84 -0.83 18.22 -10.13
C GLU A 84 -1.78 18.25 -11.33
N GLU A 85 -2.19 17.08 -11.85
CA GLU A 85 -3.17 16.97 -12.93
C GLU A 85 -4.53 17.61 -12.58
N MET A 86 -5.00 17.39 -11.34
CA MET A 86 -6.24 17.99 -10.85
C MET A 86 -6.15 19.51 -10.71
N LEU A 87 -5.01 20.04 -10.26
CA LEU A 87 -4.79 21.47 -10.14
C LEU A 87 -4.71 22.15 -11.52
N HIS A 88 -3.99 21.55 -12.47
CA HIS A 88 -3.97 22.02 -13.87
C HIS A 88 -5.40 22.07 -14.43
N SER A 89 -6.16 20.99 -14.26
CA SER A 89 -7.56 20.91 -14.72
C SER A 89 -8.44 21.97 -14.05
N TYR A 90 -8.25 22.21 -12.75
CA TYR A 90 -8.98 23.23 -12.01
C TYR A 90 -8.70 24.65 -12.53
N PHE A 91 -7.43 25.02 -12.74
CA PHE A 91 -7.08 26.35 -13.26
C PHE A 91 -7.57 26.57 -14.69
N MET A 92 -7.49 25.54 -15.55
CA MET A 92 -8.06 25.58 -16.89
C MET A 92 -9.57 25.82 -16.85
N ALA A 93 -10.30 25.07 -16.01
CA ALA A 93 -11.75 25.24 -15.86
C ALA A 93 -12.15 26.60 -15.27
N ALA A 94 -11.31 27.15 -14.38
CA ALA A 94 -11.53 28.45 -13.76
C ALA A 94 -11.14 29.64 -14.65
N GLY A 95 -10.47 29.42 -15.78
CA GLY A 95 -9.99 30.48 -16.68
C GLY A 95 -8.94 31.40 -16.03
N ARG A 96 -8.18 30.89 -15.07
CA ARG A 96 -7.17 31.65 -14.31
C ARG A 96 -5.76 31.25 -14.73
N ARG A 97 -4.77 32.05 -14.32
CA ARG A 97 -3.36 31.66 -14.43
C ARG A 97 -3.15 30.35 -13.70
N ASP A 98 -2.46 29.44 -14.37
CA ASP A 98 -2.06 28.17 -13.81
C ASP A 98 -0.88 28.36 -12.85
N GLU A 99 -1.13 28.15 -11.56
CA GLU A 99 -0.13 28.24 -10.48
C GLU A 99 0.18 26.85 -9.89
N THR A 100 -0.14 25.79 -10.63
CA THR A 100 -0.01 24.40 -10.15
C THR A 100 1.40 24.08 -9.69
N LYS A 101 2.41 24.50 -10.45
CA LYS A 101 3.82 24.20 -10.15
C LYS A 101 4.25 24.86 -8.84
N GLU A 102 3.84 26.10 -8.61
CA GLU A 102 4.11 26.87 -7.40
C GLU A 102 3.46 26.21 -6.18
N ILE A 103 2.19 25.79 -6.30
CA ILE A 103 1.45 25.11 -5.23
C ILE A 103 2.09 23.75 -4.90
N VAL A 104 2.35 22.92 -5.91
CA VAL A 104 2.97 21.59 -5.70
C VAL A 104 4.36 21.73 -5.07
N LYS A 105 5.15 22.71 -5.51
CA LYS A 105 6.45 23.03 -4.90
C LYS A 105 6.29 23.45 -3.44
N TYR A 106 5.37 24.36 -3.14
CA TYR A 106 5.13 24.79 -1.76
C TYR A 106 4.77 23.61 -0.85
N ILE A 107 3.87 22.72 -1.29
CA ILE A 107 3.48 21.54 -0.51
C ILE A 107 4.69 20.62 -0.28
N LYS A 108 5.53 20.40 -1.30
CA LYS A 108 6.73 19.57 -1.16
C LYS A 108 7.72 20.17 -0.16
N ASP A 109 7.95 21.48 -0.23
CA ASP A 109 8.92 22.19 0.60
C ASP A 109 8.48 22.31 2.07
N ASN A 110 7.17 22.32 2.34
CA ASN A 110 6.61 22.46 3.69
C ASN A 110 6.18 21.14 4.34
N ARG A 111 6.32 20.01 3.64
CA ARG A 111 5.98 18.70 4.21
C ARG A 111 7.03 18.29 5.23
N THR A 112 6.59 17.90 6.43
CA THR A 112 7.49 17.35 7.46
C THR A 112 8.22 16.12 6.94
N VAL A 113 9.55 16.14 6.99
CA VAL A 113 10.42 15.00 6.67
C VAL A 113 11.04 14.51 7.97
N GLU A 114 10.69 13.31 8.39
CA GLU A 114 11.33 12.65 9.53
C GLU A 114 12.53 11.82 9.04
N HIS A 115 13.69 12.05 9.67
CA HIS A 115 14.91 11.29 9.41
C HIS A 115 15.14 10.30 10.55
N GLY A 116 15.26 9.01 10.22
CA GLY A 116 15.58 7.96 11.17
C GLY A 116 16.61 6.98 10.58
N LEU A 117 17.57 6.56 11.41
CA LEU A 117 18.44 5.45 11.06
C LEU A 117 17.62 4.15 11.06
N LYS A 118 17.80 3.34 10.03
CA LYS A 118 17.18 2.01 9.96
C LYS A 118 18.16 0.99 9.42
N LEU A 119 18.04 -0.24 9.89
CA LEU A 119 18.72 -1.38 9.29
C LEU A 119 18.07 -1.70 7.94
N LYS A 120 18.88 -1.93 6.92
CA LYS A 120 18.44 -2.34 5.59
C LYS A 120 19.31 -3.51 5.14
N ARG A 121 18.68 -4.62 4.76
CA ARG A 121 19.38 -5.73 4.13
C ARG A 121 19.76 -5.33 2.69
N VAL A 122 21.03 -5.47 2.34
CA VAL A 122 21.55 -5.26 0.99
C VAL A 122 22.04 -6.62 0.49
N ILE A 123 21.58 -7.04 -0.69
CA ILE A 123 22.05 -8.24 -1.38
C ILE A 123 23.04 -7.75 -2.43
N GLY A 124 24.29 -8.23 -2.34
CA GLY A 124 25.33 -7.98 -3.34
C GLY A 124 25.29 -8.99 -4.48
#